data_AF-A0A2T0TQF5-F1
#
_entry.id   AF-A0A2T0TQF5-F1
#
_cell.length_a   1.000
_cell.length_b   1.000
_cell.length_c   1.000
_cell.angle_alpha   90.00
_cell.angle_beta   90.00
_cell.angle_gamma   90.00
#
_symmetry.space_group_name_H-M   'P 1'
#
loop_
_entity.id
_entity.type
_entity.pdbx_description
1 polymer ?
#
loop_
_entity_poly.entity_id
_entity_poly.type
_entity_poly.pdbx_seq_one_letter_code
_entity_poly.pdbx_strand_id
1 'polypeptide(L)'
;MGGSGVPRPTPPPAGHWWTSCSLQEQFPGFVHRPAGPVDAHHDQVRFTWHLGPEGAEPPVTGFDVAVTDGDGRIRTVLGFLDRVPG
;
A
#
# COMPACT_ATOMS: atom_id res chain seq x y z
N MET A 1 12.27 37.04 -20.69
CA MET A 1 12.82 35.95 -19.85
C MET A 1 11.68 35.42 -18.99
N GLY A 2 10.92 34.46 -19.50
CA GLY A 2 9.76 33.88 -18.80
C GLY A 2 10.12 32.49 -18.29
N GLY A 3 10.27 32.33 -16.98
CA GLY A 3 10.35 31.03 -16.33
C GLY A 3 8.95 30.61 -15.90
N SER A 4 8.32 29.71 -16.65
CA SER A 4 7.07 29.05 -16.24
C SER A 4 7.42 28.03 -15.16
N GLY A 5 7.21 28.39 -13.90
CA GLY A 5 7.35 27.48 -12.77
C GLY A 5 6.13 26.56 -12.71
N VAL A 6 6.30 25.28 -13.04
CA VAL A 6 5.31 24.26 -12.74
C VAL A 6 5.14 24.22 -11.21
N PRO A 7 3.92 24.40 -10.66
CA PRO A 7 3.73 24.34 -9.21
C PRO A 7 4.06 22.93 -8.72
N ARG A 8 4.94 22.83 -7.71
CA ARG A 8 5.17 21.56 -7.02
C ARG A 8 3.90 21.16 -6.27
N PRO A 9 3.43 19.91 -6.39
CA PRO A 9 2.29 19.45 -5.62
C PRO A 9 2.60 19.53 -4.13
N THR A 10 1.68 20.10 -3.36
CA THR A 10 1.75 20.14 -1.91
C THR A 10 1.64 18.71 -1.36
N PRO A 11 2.58 18.26 -0.51
CA PRO A 11 2.43 16.97 0.15
C PRO A 11 1.19 17.00 1.06
N PRO A 12 0.44 15.89 1.17
CA PRO A 12 -0.69 15.82 2.08
C PRO A 12 -0.23 16.03 3.54
N PRO A 13 -1.11 16.54 4.42
CA PRO A 13 -0.79 16.75 5.83
C PRO A 13 -0.37 15.43 6.48
N ALA A 14 0.68 15.50 7.31
CA ALA A 14 1.21 14.34 8.01
C ALA A 14 0.16 13.75 8.96
N GLY A 15 -0.36 12.59 8.59
CA GLY A 15 -1.31 11.81 9.39
C GLY A 15 -2.33 11.10 8.51
N HIS A 16 -2.34 9.76 8.59
CA HIS A 16 -3.36 8.85 8.02
C HIS A 16 -3.15 8.50 6.54
N TRP A 17 -2.10 7.74 6.25
CA TRP A 17 -1.87 7.07 4.96
C TRP A 17 -2.85 5.91 4.69
N TRP A 18 -3.94 5.76 5.47
CA TRP A 18 -4.80 4.56 5.45
C TRP A 18 -5.98 4.60 4.47
N THR A 19 -6.32 5.72 3.82
CA THR A 19 -7.47 5.70 2.89
C THR A 19 -7.10 5.07 1.54
N SER A 20 -6.99 3.74 1.55
CA SER A 20 -6.77 2.83 0.44
C SER A 20 -7.69 3.05 -0.77
N CYS A 21 -8.83 3.75 -0.64
CA CYS A 21 -9.66 4.11 -1.80
C CYS A 21 -8.89 4.94 -2.84
N SER A 22 -8.04 5.86 -2.38
CA SER A 22 -7.25 6.71 -3.28
C SER A 22 -6.22 5.93 -4.09
N LEU A 23 -5.73 4.78 -3.60
CA LEU A 23 -4.74 3.97 -4.32
C LEU A 23 -5.39 3.21 -5.48
N GLN A 24 -6.57 2.62 -5.27
CA GLN A 24 -7.30 1.96 -6.36
C GLN A 24 -7.76 2.97 -7.43
N GLU A 25 -8.21 4.16 -7.03
CA GLU A 25 -8.62 5.22 -7.96
C GLU A 25 -7.45 5.70 -8.85
N GLN A 26 -6.22 5.67 -8.35
CA GLN A 26 -5.03 6.07 -9.10
C GLN A 26 -4.56 5.00 -10.09
N PHE A 27 -4.96 3.75 -9.92
CA PHE A 27 -4.53 2.63 -10.76
C PHE A 27 -5.74 1.79 -11.25
N PRO A 28 -6.59 2.35 -12.13
CA PRO A 28 -7.72 1.62 -12.68
C PRO A 28 -7.25 0.34 -13.39
N GLY A 29 -7.87 -0.79 -13.05
CA GLY A 29 -7.54 -2.11 -13.59
C GLY A 29 -6.37 -2.81 -12.89
N PHE A 30 -5.74 -2.20 -11.89
CA PHE A 30 -4.77 -2.89 -11.05
C PHE A 30 -5.50 -3.67 -9.95
N VAL A 31 -4.99 -4.86 -9.66
CA VAL A 31 -5.53 -5.76 -8.64
C VAL A 31 -4.48 -6.00 -7.55
N HIS A 32 -4.94 -5.98 -6.30
CA HIS A 32 -4.15 -6.48 -5.17
C HIS A 32 -4.27 -8.00 -5.12
N ARG A 33 -3.13 -8.69 -5.07
CA ARG A 33 -3.08 -10.16 -5.01
C ARG A 33 -2.19 -10.61 -3.87
N PRO A 34 -2.60 -11.59 -3.04
CA PRO A 34 -1.71 -12.20 -2.04
C PRO A 34 -0.46 -12.79 -2.70
N ALA A 35 0.69 -12.59 -2.08
CA ALA A 35 2.00 -13.00 -2.58
C ALA A 35 2.69 -13.98 -1.63
N GLY A 36 2.00 -15.09 -1.33
CA GLY A 36 2.49 -16.14 -0.45
C GLY A 36 1.62 -16.34 0.80
N PRO A 37 2.10 -17.14 1.76
CA PRO A 37 1.36 -17.43 2.98
C PRO A 37 1.30 -16.21 3.90
N VAL A 38 0.24 -16.15 4.70
CA VAL A 38 0.10 -15.20 5.80
C VAL A 38 0.81 -15.79 7.02
N ASP A 39 1.62 -14.98 7.69
CA ASP A 39 2.31 -15.32 8.93
C ASP A 39 1.64 -14.58 10.09
N ALA A 40 1.33 -15.28 11.18
CA ALA A 40 0.60 -14.70 12.31
C ALA A 40 1.20 -15.16 13.63
N HIS A 41 1.45 -14.21 14.52
CA HIS A 41 1.98 -14.47 15.85
C HIS A 41 1.40 -13.47 16.86
N HIS A 42 0.83 -13.99 17.96
CA HIS A 42 0.07 -13.20 18.93
C HIS A 42 -1.00 -12.32 18.26
N ASP A 43 -0.90 -11.01 18.44
CA ASP A 43 -1.78 -9.97 17.91
C ASP A 43 -1.25 -9.39 16.60
N GLN A 44 -0.27 -10.02 15.96
CA GLN A 44 0.37 -9.52 14.74
C GLN A 44 0.17 -10.47 13.57
N VAL A 45 -0.15 -9.90 12.41
CA VAL A 45 -0.35 -10.61 11.15
C VAL A 45 0.50 -9.93 10.08
N ARG A 46 1.38 -10.68 9.43
CA ARG A 46 2.20 -10.23 8.32
C ARG A 46 1.76 -10.92 7.03
N PHE A 47 1.57 -10.15 5.97
CA PHE A 47 1.24 -10.67 4.65
C PHE A 47 1.88 -9.86 3.54
N THR A 48 2.38 -10.55 2.52
CA THR A 48 2.94 -9.95 1.32
C THR A 48 1.87 -9.86 0.23
N TRP A 49 1.93 -8.81 -0.56
CA TRP A 49 0.98 -8.53 -1.62
C TRP A 49 1.68 -7.99 -2.88
N HIS A 50 1.03 -8.23 -4.01
CA HIS A 50 1.37 -7.71 -5.31
C HIS A 50 0.30 -6.72 -5.76
N LEU A 51 0.72 -5.63 -6.40
CA LEU A 51 -0.17 -4.68 -7.05
C LEU A 51 0.24 -4.49 -8.51
N GLY A 52 -0.69 -4.78 -9.41
CA GLY A 52 -0.47 -4.72 -10.86
C GLY A 52 -1.68 -5.15 -11.67
N PRO A 53 -1.61 -5.07 -13.01
CA PRO A 53 -2.62 -5.64 -13.88
C PRO A 53 -2.83 -7.13 -13.61
N GLU A 54 -4.06 -7.60 -13.80
CA GLU A 54 -4.37 -9.03 -13.69
C GLU A 54 -3.60 -9.84 -14.74
N GLY A 55 -3.04 -10.98 -14.33
CA GLY A 55 -2.28 -11.87 -15.23
C GLY A 55 -0.90 -11.36 -15.66
N ALA A 56 -0.46 -10.19 -15.20
CA ALA A 56 0.84 -9.61 -15.52
C ALA A 56 1.80 -9.61 -14.32
N GLU A 57 3.08 -9.44 -14.62
CA GLU A 57 4.13 -9.21 -13.61
C GLU A 57 3.81 -7.93 -12.83
N PRO A 58 3.73 -7.97 -11.49
CA PRO A 58 3.35 -6.82 -10.72
C PRO A 58 4.48 -5.77 -10.70
N PRO A 59 4.19 -4.51 -11.08
CA PRO A 59 5.16 -3.42 -10.94
C PRO A 59 5.49 -3.11 -9.47
N VAL A 60 4.55 -3.39 -8.56
CA VAL A 60 4.68 -3.10 -7.13
C VAL A 60 4.54 -4.37 -6.29
N THR A 61 5.48 -4.56 -5.37
CA THR A 61 5.43 -5.60 -4.33
C THR A 61 5.63 -4.93 -2.99
N GLY A 62 4.81 -5.31 -2.02
CA GLY A 62 4.93 -4.83 -0.66
C GLY A 62 4.47 -5.88 0.34
N PHE A 63 4.62 -5.55 1.61
CA PHE A 63 4.03 -6.34 2.68
C PHE A 63 3.53 -5.42 3.77
N ASP A 64 2.51 -5.88 4.46
CA ASP A 64 1.93 -5.17 5.58
C ASP A 64 2.03 -6.02 6.85
N VAL A 65 2.20 -5.35 7.98
CA VAL A 65 2.04 -5.91 9.32
C VAL A 65 0.82 -5.27 9.97
N ALA A 66 -0.24 -6.05 10.17
CA ALA A 66 -1.41 -5.66 10.92
C ALA A 66 -1.25 -6.06 12.40
N VAL A 67 -1.62 -5.15 13.31
CA VAL A 67 -1.76 -5.40 14.75
C VAL A 67 -3.25 -5.42 15.09
N THR A 68 -3.72 -6.46 15.77
CA THR A 68 -5.11 -6.61 16.19
C THR A 68 -5.31 -6.34 17.68
N ASP A 69 -6.53 -6.01 18.10
CA ASP A 69 -6.92 -5.99 19.51
C ASP A 69 -7.32 -7.39 20.01
N GLY A 70 -7.76 -7.48 21.27
CA GLY A 70 -8.20 -8.73 21.90
C GLY A 70 -9.46 -9.34 21.27
N ASP A 71 -10.21 -8.58 20.48
CA ASP A 71 -11.38 -9.04 19.72
C ASP A 71 -11.00 -9.40 18.26
N GLY A 72 -9.72 -9.36 17.92
CA GLY A 72 -9.20 -9.66 16.59
C GLY A 72 -9.45 -8.55 15.56
N ARG A 73 -9.82 -7.34 15.98
CA ARG A 73 -10.01 -6.20 15.06
C ARG A 73 -8.68 -5.53 14.78
N ILE A 74 -8.46 -5.13 13.53
CA ILE A 74 -7.25 -4.40 13.13
C ILE A 74 -7.23 -3.04 13.83
N ARG A 75 -6.21 -2.82 14.65
CA ARG A 75 -5.93 -1.57 15.34
C ARG A 75 -4.92 -0.71 14.59
N THR A 76 -3.95 -1.35 13.94
CA THR A 76 -2.87 -0.68 13.21
C THR A 76 -2.46 -1.54 12.04
N VAL A 77 -2.12 -0.89 10.93
CA VAL A 77 -1.42 -1.53 9.81
C VAL A 77 -0.12 -0.75 9.63
N LEU A 78 0.98 -1.43 9.32
CA LEU A 78 2.27 -0.84 8.96
C LEU A 78 2.65 -1.40 7.58
N GLY A 79 2.72 -0.54 6.57
CA GLY A 79 2.98 -0.95 5.19
C GLY A 79 4.42 -0.67 4.75
N PHE A 80 4.98 -1.61 3.98
CA PHE A 80 6.33 -1.55 3.42
C PHE A 80 6.29 -1.87 1.93
N LEU A 81 7.16 -1.20 1.16
CA LEU A 81 7.29 -1.41 -0.29
C LEU A 81 8.67 -2.02 -0.58
N ASP A 82 8.67 -3.24 -1.11
CA ASP A 82 9.89 -3.96 -1.50
C ASP A 82 10.30 -3.62 -2.93
N ARG A 83 9.31 -3.40 -3.82
CA ARG A 83 9.51 -3.04 -5.22
C ARG A 83 8.50 -1.99 -5.63
N VAL A 84 9.00 -0.93 -6.29
CA VAL A 84 8.19 0.08 -6.97
C VAL A 84 8.80 0.40 -8.33
N PRO A 85 8.00 0.85 -9.32
CA PRO A 85 8.54 1.39 -10.57
C PRO A 85 9.41 2.61 -10.31
N GLY A 86 10.55 2.68 -11.00
CA GLY A 86 11.44 3.84 -11.06
C GLY A 86 11.50 4.40 -12.46
#